data_AF-A0A922IZL1-F1
#
_entry.id   AF-A0A922IZL1-F1
#
_cell.length_a   1.000
_cell.length_b   1.000
_cell.length_c   1.000
_cell.angle_alpha   90.00
_cell.angle_beta   90.00
_cell.angle_gamma   90.00
#
_symmetry.space_group_name_H-M   'P 1'
#
loop_
_entity.id
_entity.type
_entity.pdbx_description
1 polymer ?
#
loop_
_entity_poly.entity_id
_entity_poly.type
_entity_poly.pdbx_seq_one_letter_code
_entity_poly.pdbx_strand_id
1 'polypeptide(L)'
;MLHFFVFQELLAAVDAKPWKSLAKRRVQHYGYEFCYEVNEYPTGVGLSPHVDTHSAFEGFIFSLSLAGPCIMEFRQYAECAWLPNHTSSPNMKTESLENDKSFLRRAIYLPPRSMLLLSGEARYAWHHYIPHHKIDLVKNSVIKRGSRRVSFTFRKVRTGPCKCEFPQYCDSPR
;
A
#
# COMPACT_ATOMS: atom_id res chain seq x y z
N MET A 1 29.05 -1.17 -25.16
CA MET A 1 27.70 -1.18 -25.77
C MET A 1 26.73 -0.62 -24.74
N LEU A 2 26.19 0.58 -24.96
CA LEU A 2 25.18 1.18 -24.08
C LEU A 2 23.86 0.43 -24.32
N HIS A 3 23.44 -0.39 -23.36
CA HIS A 3 22.11 -1.01 -23.38
C HIS A 3 21.08 0.05 -22.97
N PHE A 4 20.27 0.50 -23.92
CA PHE A 4 19.09 1.30 -23.62
C PHE A 4 17.98 0.35 -23.15
N PHE A 5 17.77 0.27 -21.84
CA PHE A 5 16.66 -0.51 -21.29
C PHE A 5 15.32 0.12 -21.67
N VAL A 6 14.62 -0.47 -22.63
CA VAL A 6 13.22 -0.16 -22.90
C VAL A 6 12.36 -0.83 -21.82
N PHE A 7 11.23 -0.24 -21.42
CA PHE A 7 10.33 -0.82 -20.40
C PHE A 7 9.94 -2.29 -20.67
N GLN A 8 9.91 -2.72 -21.94
CA GLN A 8 9.63 -4.10 -22.31
C GLN A 8 10.77 -5.05 -21.94
N GLU A 9 12.03 -4.64 -22.10
CA GLU A 9 13.19 -5.43 -21.70
C GLU A 9 13.27 -5.59 -20.18
N LEU A 10 12.95 -4.53 -19.44
CA LEU A 10 12.85 -4.60 -17.98
C LEU A 10 11.75 -5.58 -17.54
N LEU A 11 10.59 -5.56 -18.19
CA LEU A 11 9.51 -6.50 -17.90
C LEU A 11 9.91 -7.94 -18.24
N ALA A 12 10.57 -8.16 -19.38
CA ALA A 12 11.06 -9.47 -19.79
C ALA A 12 12.14 -10.01 -18.83
N ALA A 13 13.08 -9.15 -18.41
CA ALA A 13 14.14 -9.51 -17.48
C ALA A 13 13.57 -9.96 -16.12
N VAL A 14 12.52 -9.28 -15.63
CA VAL A 14 11.85 -9.67 -14.38
C VAL A 14 10.98 -10.91 -14.55
N ASP A 15 10.31 -11.08 -15.68
CA ASP A 15 9.55 -12.30 -15.95
C ASP A 15 10.42 -13.56 -16.02
N ALA A 16 11.66 -13.43 -16.49
CA ALA A 16 12.61 -14.54 -16.60
C ALA A 16 13.19 -15.00 -15.24
N LYS A 17 12.88 -14.29 -14.14
CA LYS A 17 13.34 -14.65 -12.78
C LYS A 17 12.26 -15.43 -12.02
N PRO A 18 12.65 -16.29 -11.05
CA PRO A 18 11.69 -17.02 -10.24
C PRO A 18 10.80 -16.06 -9.44
N TRP A 19 9.53 -16.42 -9.30
CA TRP A 19 8.55 -15.62 -8.57
C TRP A 19 8.09 -16.35 -7.32
N LYS A 20 7.98 -15.62 -6.20
CA LYS A 20 7.27 -16.10 -5.01
C LYS A 20 5.79 -15.79 -5.15
N SER A 21 4.96 -16.83 -5.16
CA SER A 21 3.50 -16.70 -5.24
C SER A 21 2.91 -16.40 -3.87
N LEU A 22 2.06 -15.38 -3.79
CA LEU A 22 1.22 -15.06 -2.64
C LEU A 22 -0.25 -15.20 -3.06
N ALA A 23 -1.19 -15.18 -2.10
CA ALA A 23 -2.61 -15.45 -2.33
C ALA A 23 -3.25 -14.67 -3.51
N LYS A 24 -2.78 -13.46 -3.82
CA LYS A 24 -3.35 -12.59 -4.87
C LYS A 24 -2.35 -11.94 -5.81
N ARG A 25 -1.05 -12.16 -5.60
CA ARG A 25 0.02 -11.52 -6.37
C ARG A 25 1.27 -12.38 -6.33
N ARG A 26 2.18 -12.11 -7.24
CA ARG A 26 3.53 -12.66 -7.21
C ARG A 26 4.53 -11.55 -6.87
N VAL A 27 5.58 -11.88 -6.14
CA VAL A 27 6.62 -10.94 -5.71
C VAL A 27 8.02 -11.48 -6.01
N GLN A 28 8.96 -10.56 -6.19
CA GLN A 28 10.40 -10.82 -6.28
C GLN A 28 11.13 -9.83 -5.37
N HIS A 29 12.20 -10.29 -4.74
CA HIS A 29 12.96 -9.55 -3.75
C HIS A 29 14.41 -9.43 -4.22
N TYR A 30 14.98 -8.25 -4.06
CA TYR A 30 16.35 -7.94 -4.42
C TYR A 30 17.01 -7.25 -3.23
N GLY A 31 18.24 -7.65 -2.90
CA GLY A 31 18.92 -7.22 -1.69
C GLY A 31 18.46 -8.02 -0.48
N TYR A 32 17.55 -7.47 0.32
CA TYR A 32 17.07 -8.10 1.55
C TYR A 32 15.81 -8.93 1.29
N GLU A 33 15.80 -10.18 1.76
CA GLU A 33 14.65 -11.07 1.67
C GLU A 33 13.63 -10.75 2.78
N PHE A 34 12.36 -10.66 2.41
CA PHE A 34 11.27 -10.53 3.39
C PHE A 34 10.70 -11.91 3.67
N CYS A 35 10.69 -12.30 4.95
CA CYS A 35 9.99 -13.48 5.38
C CYS A 35 8.49 -13.21 5.42
N TYR A 36 7.74 -13.86 4.52
CA TYR A 36 6.28 -13.78 4.45
C TYR A 36 5.57 -14.86 5.28
N GLU A 37 6.33 -15.81 5.82
CA GLU A 37 5.81 -17.02 6.50
C GLU A 37 5.23 -16.72 7.88
N VAL A 38 5.53 -15.54 8.44
CA VAL A 38 5.06 -15.11 9.76
C VAL A 38 3.66 -14.47 9.73
N ASN A 39 3.10 -14.17 8.55
CA ASN A 39 1.76 -13.60 8.43
C ASN A 39 0.83 -14.57 7.69
N GLU A 40 -0.03 -15.27 8.43
CA GLU A 40 -1.15 -16.01 7.83
C GLU A 40 -2.18 -15.03 7.28
N TYR A 41 -2.33 -14.99 5.95
CA TYR A 41 -3.42 -14.28 5.29
C TYR A 41 -4.47 -15.30 4.84
N PRO A 42 -5.74 -15.19 5.29
CA PRO A 42 -6.82 -16.01 4.77
C PRO A 42 -6.92 -15.92 3.25
N THR A 43 -7.30 -17.02 2.59
CA THR A 43 -7.52 -17.07 1.14
C THR A 43 -8.47 -15.94 0.72
N GLY A 44 -8.04 -15.10 -0.24
CA GLY A 44 -8.85 -13.96 -0.67
C GLY A 44 -8.64 -12.69 0.15
N VAL A 45 -7.63 -12.62 1.03
CA VAL A 45 -7.08 -11.38 1.58
C VAL A 45 -5.85 -11.00 0.74
N GLY A 46 -5.80 -9.78 0.21
CA GLY A 46 -4.51 -9.24 -0.27
C GLY A 46 -3.98 -8.28 0.76
N LEU A 47 -2.99 -7.44 0.42
CA LEU A 47 -2.48 -6.52 1.42
C LEU A 47 -3.60 -5.56 1.82
N SER A 48 -4.08 -5.74 3.04
CA SER A 48 -4.94 -4.79 3.73
C SER A 48 -4.26 -3.42 3.75
N PRO A 49 -5.02 -2.33 3.96
CA PRO A 49 -4.42 -1.04 4.29
C PRO A 49 -3.30 -1.22 5.32
N HIS A 50 -2.08 -0.79 4.99
CA HIS A 50 -0.89 -0.96 5.83
C HIS A 50 0.05 0.23 5.68
N VAL A 51 0.93 0.40 6.67
CA VAL A 51 2.07 1.31 6.62
C VAL A 51 3.33 0.45 6.51
N ASP A 52 4.31 0.90 5.72
CA ASP A 52 5.60 0.20 5.65
C ASP A 52 6.34 0.35 6.98
N THR A 53 6.84 -0.78 7.51
CA THR A 53 7.51 -0.91 8.81
C THR A 53 8.50 0.25 9.04
N HIS A 54 8.32 0.98 10.16
CA HIS A 54 9.09 2.17 10.47
C HIS A 54 10.53 1.79 10.83
N SER A 55 10.69 0.71 11.60
CA SER A 55 11.99 0.18 12.00
C SER A 55 12.81 -0.41 10.83
N ALA A 56 12.15 -0.93 9.78
CA ALA A 56 12.83 -1.61 8.69
C ALA A 56 13.34 -0.68 7.58
N PHE A 57 12.64 0.44 7.32
CA PHE A 57 12.92 1.30 6.17
C PHE A 57 13.07 2.77 6.53
N GLU A 58 13.88 3.48 5.75
CA GLU A 58 14.05 4.94 5.86
C GLU A 58 12.80 5.72 5.42
N GLY A 59 12.93 7.05 5.31
CA GLY A 59 11.80 7.96 5.09
C GLY A 59 11.24 8.02 3.67
N PHE A 60 11.98 7.54 2.68
CA PHE A 60 11.56 7.58 1.27
C PHE A 60 11.28 6.19 0.72
N ILE A 61 10.08 6.02 0.18
CA ILE A 61 9.67 4.81 -0.55
C ILE A 61 9.26 5.25 -1.95
N PHE A 62 9.89 4.65 -2.96
CA PHE A 62 9.57 4.91 -4.36
C PHE A 62 8.83 3.72 -4.95
N SER A 63 7.79 3.94 -5.73
CA SER A 63 7.07 2.88 -6.45
C SER A 63 6.93 3.23 -7.94
N LEU A 64 7.71 2.59 -8.79
CA LEU A 64 7.62 2.67 -10.24
C LEU A 64 6.51 1.73 -10.74
N SER A 65 5.49 2.26 -11.40
CA SER A 65 4.38 1.49 -11.97
C SER A 65 4.61 1.21 -13.46
N LEU A 66 4.50 -0.04 -13.90
CA LEU A 66 4.67 -0.49 -15.29
C LEU A 66 3.51 -1.39 -15.74
N ALA A 67 3.43 -1.60 -17.06
CA ALA A 67 2.45 -2.44 -17.79
C ALA A 67 0.99 -1.98 -17.70
N GLY A 68 0.42 -1.82 -16.50
CA GLY A 68 -1.00 -1.53 -16.29
C GLY A 68 -1.24 -0.47 -15.22
N PRO A 69 -2.32 0.33 -15.34
CA PRO A 69 -2.66 1.34 -14.34
C PRO A 69 -3.28 0.71 -13.08
N CYS A 70 -3.29 1.47 -11.98
CA CYS A 70 -4.17 1.19 -10.84
C CYS A 70 -4.54 2.45 -10.07
N ILE A 71 -5.55 2.33 -9.20
CA ILE A 71 -5.76 3.27 -8.10
C ILE A 71 -5.13 2.71 -6.83
N MET A 72 -4.26 3.51 -6.20
CA MET A 72 -3.80 3.27 -4.84
C MET A 72 -4.61 4.15 -3.89
N GLU A 73 -5.14 3.55 -2.85
CA GLU A 73 -5.91 4.22 -1.81
C GLU A 73 -5.09 4.38 -0.55
N PHE A 74 -5.35 5.49 0.15
CA PHE A 74 -4.71 5.88 1.40
C PHE A 74 -5.79 6.14 2.44
N ARG A 75 -5.60 5.59 3.64
CA ARG A 75 -6.50 5.77 4.78
C ARG A 75 -5.71 6.30 5.98
N GLN A 76 -6.21 7.35 6.62
CA GLN A 76 -5.70 7.86 7.89
C GLN A 76 -6.82 7.76 8.91
N TYR A 77 -6.61 6.99 9.97
CA TYR A 77 -7.61 6.75 10.99
C TYR A 77 -7.55 7.86 12.03
N ALA A 78 -8.72 8.38 12.44
CA ALA A 78 -8.77 9.39 13.49
C ALA A 78 -8.36 8.75 14.84
N GLU A 79 -7.63 9.49 15.67
CA GLU A 79 -7.06 9.00 16.94
C GLU A 79 -8.14 8.49 17.93
N CYS A 80 -9.41 8.90 17.77
CA CYS A 80 -10.52 8.52 18.64
C CYS A 80 -11.31 7.26 18.21
N ALA A 81 -10.97 6.59 17.10
CA ALA A 81 -11.71 5.40 16.63
C ALA A 81 -11.27 4.08 17.30
N TRP A 82 -10.21 4.09 18.11
CA TRP A 82 -9.61 2.90 18.73
C TRP A 82 -9.91 2.77 20.24
N LEU A 83 -10.58 3.74 20.85
CA LEU A 83 -11.03 3.64 22.23
C LEU A 83 -12.32 2.80 22.29
N PRO A 84 -12.38 1.72 23.09
CA PRO A 84 -13.64 1.02 23.34
C PRO A 84 -14.59 1.97 24.06
N ASN A 85 -15.73 2.27 23.44
CA ASN A 85 -16.81 3.03 24.06
C ASN A 85 -17.35 2.27 25.29
N HIS A 86 -16.87 2.60 26.48
CA HIS A 86 -17.61 2.39 27.72
C HIS A 86 -18.53 3.58 27.93
N THR A 87 -19.78 3.45 27.50
CA THR A 87 -21.02 3.86 28.20
C THR A 87 -22.19 3.80 27.22
N SER A 88 -22.89 2.68 27.23
CA SER A 88 -24.22 2.54 26.64
C SER A 88 -25.23 3.32 27.49
N SER A 89 -25.88 4.33 26.91
CA SER A 89 -27.20 4.76 27.34
C SER A 89 -28.13 4.78 26.12
N PRO A 90 -29.28 4.08 26.14
CA PRO A 90 -30.10 3.88 24.95
C PRO A 90 -31.22 4.93 24.88
N ASN A 91 -31.32 5.70 23.79
CA ASN A 91 -32.64 5.93 23.19
C ASN A 91 -32.65 6.56 21.78
N MET A 92 -33.59 6.01 20.99
CA MET A 92 -34.33 6.57 19.85
C MET A 92 -33.73 6.53 18.42
N LYS A 93 -34.43 5.75 17.56
CA LYS A 93 -34.32 5.56 16.09
C LYS A 93 -34.74 6.85 15.35
N THR A 94 -34.29 7.20 14.13
CA THR A 94 -34.63 6.56 12.84
C THR A 94 -33.84 7.19 11.66
N GLU A 95 -33.25 6.32 10.83
CA GLU A 95 -32.90 6.39 9.39
C GLU A 95 -32.24 7.64 8.75
N SER A 96 -30.93 7.53 8.49
CA SER A 96 -30.35 7.57 7.14
C SER A 96 -28.91 7.00 7.16
N LEU A 97 -28.62 6.09 6.23
CA LEU A 97 -27.28 5.51 6.04
C LEU A 97 -26.35 6.58 5.44
N GLU A 98 -25.06 6.50 5.80
CA GLU A 98 -23.91 7.23 5.24
C GLU A 98 -23.50 8.57 5.90
N ASN A 99 -22.79 8.53 7.04
CA ASN A 99 -21.54 9.31 7.20
C ASN A 99 -20.69 8.88 8.42
N ASP A 100 -20.49 7.58 8.63
CA ASP A 100 -19.56 7.11 9.66
C ASP A 100 -18.13 7.01 9.06
N LYS A 101 -17.46 8.14 8.88
CA LYS A 101 -16.07 8.14 8.39
C LYS A 101 -15.09 8.15 9.55
N SER A 102 -14.90 6.98 10.14
CA SER A 102 -13.82 6.67 11.10
C SER A 102 -12.39 6.91 10.56
N PHE A 103 -12.25 7.23 9.26
CA PHE A 103 -10.98 7.54 8.62
C PHE A 103 -11.12 8.54 7.46
N LEU A 104 -10.05 9.32 7.23
CA LEU A 104 -9.86 10.11 6.02
C LEU A 104 -9.38 9.20 4.89
N ARG A 105 -10.01 9.29 3.72
CA ARG A 105 -9.66 8.51 2.52
C ARG A 105 -9.15 9.41 1.41
N ARG A 106 -8.00 9.04 0.83
CA ARG A 106 -7.45 9.64 -0.39
C ARG A 106 -7.16 8.54 -1.41
N ALA A 107 -7.10 8.89 -2.69
CA ALA A 107 -6.79 7.94 -3.75
C ALA A 107 -5.94 8.62 -4.83
N ILE A 108 -4.95 7.89 -5.35
CA ILE A 108 -4.04 8.35 -6.39
C ILE A 108 -4.12 7.38 -7.58
N TYR A 109 -4.28 7.94 -8.77
CA TYR A 109 -4.15 7.21 -10.03
C TYR A 109 -2.69 7.05 -10.42
N LEU A 110 -2.27 5.81 -10.60
CA LEU A 110 -0.92 5.43 -10.99
C LEU A 110 -0.93 4.89 -12.42
N PRO A 111 -0.71 5.74 -13.45
CA PRO A 111 -0.58 5.28 -14.82
C PRO A 111 0.72 4.48 -15.02
N PRO A 112 0.82 3.64 -16.07
CA PRO A 112 2.09 3.02 -16.44
C PRO A 112 3.17 4.07 -16.71
N ARG A 113 4.42 3.74 -16.38
CA ARG A 113 5.60 4.61 -16.49
C ARG A 113 5.52 5.85 -15.59
N SER A 114 4.91 5.71 -14.43
CA SER A 114 4.90 6.75 -13.38
C SER A 114 5.64 6.27 -12.13
N MET A 115 6.22 7.21 -11.40
CA MET A 115 6.88 6.96 -10.12
C MET A 115 6.13 7.69 -9.00
N LEU A 116 5.67 6.92 -8.02
CA LEU A 116 5.11 7.43 -6.76
C LEU A 116 6.24 7.58 -5.74
N LEU A 117 6.27 8.70 -5.03
CA LEU A 117 7.12 8.91 -3.84
C LEU A 117 6.22 9.02 -2.61
N LEU A 118 6.47 8.16 -1.61
CA LEU A 118 5.93 8.31 -0.27
C LEU A 118 7.04 8.85 0.64
N SER A 119 6.76 9.96 1.31
CA SER A 119 7.65 10.65 2.23
C SER A 119 6.87 11.32 3.35
N GLY A 120 7.52 11.57 4.49
CA GLY A 120 6.90 12.27 5.62
C GLY A 120 5.60 11.59 6.07
N GLU A 121 4.57 12.38 6.34
CA GLU A 121 3.26 11.90 6.82
C GLU A 121 2.69 10.77 5.94
N ALA A 122 2.76 10.89 4.61
CA ALA A 122 2.22 9.88 3.69
C ALA A 122 2.91 8.52 3.81
N ARG A 123 4.17 8.47 4.28
CA ARG A 123 4.95 7.24 4.49
C ARG A 123 4.76 6.66 5.90
N TYR A 124 4.46 7.50 6.89
CA TYR A 124 4.47 7.10 8.30
C TYR A 124 3.09 7.02 8.95
N ALA A 125 2.07 7.71 8.42
CA ALA A 125 0.75 7.81 9.05
C ALA A 125 -0.42 7.38 8.15
N TRP A 126 -0.18 7.19 6.85
CA TRP A 126 -1.22 6.81 5.89
C TRP A 126 -1.12 5.34 5.50
N HIS A 127 -2.18 4.59 5.80
CA HIS A 127 -2.30 3.19 5.40
C HIS A 127 -2.62 3.11 3.91
N HIS A 128 -1.71 2.59 3.12
CA HIS A 128 -1.85 2.50 1.68
C HIS A 128 -2.21 1.08 1.24
N TYR A 129 -3.00 0.95 0.18
CA TYR A 129 -3.34 -0.34 -0.44
C TYR A 129 -3.87 -0.16 -1.86
N ILE A 130 -3.88 -1.24 -2.62
CA ILE A 130 -4.52 -1.31 -3.94
C ILE A 130 -5.76 -2.21 -3.80
N PRO A 131 -6.99 -1.67 -3.93
CA PRO A 131 -8.21 -2.45 -3.79
C PRO A 131 -8.28 -3.65 -4.74
N HIS A 132 -8.93 -4.75 -4.35
CA HIS A 132 -9.02 -5.97 -5.14
C HIS A 132 -10.26 -6.01 -6.05
N HIS A 133 -10.37 -5.05 -6.97
CA HIS A 133 -11.41 -5.07 -8.00
C HIS A 133 -10.82 -4.94 -9.39
N LYS A 134 -11.60 -5.36 -10.41
CA LYS A 134 -11.20 -5.29 -11.83
C LYS A 134 -11.47 -3.92 -12.47
N ILE A 135 -12.27 -3.10 -11.79
CA ILE A 135 -12.77 -1.81 -12.29
C ILE A 135 -12.63 -0.79 -11.17
N ASP A 136 -12.00 0.34 -11.45
CA ASP A 136 -11.99 1.50 -10.56
C ASP A 136 -13.02 2.53 -11.04
N LEU A 137 -13.84 3.05 -10.13
CA LEU A 137 -14.75 4.17 -10.39
C LEU A 137 -14.14 5.46 -9.83
N VAL A 138 -13.76 6.39 -10.72
CA VAL A 138 -13.10 7.65 -10.34
C VAL A 138 -13.87 8.83 -10.93
N LYS A 139 -14.54 9.62 -10.09
CA LYS A 139 -15.26 10.85 -10.51
C LYS A 139 -16.10 10.65 -11.79
N ASN A 140 -16.89 9.57 -11.82
CA ASN A 140 -17.73 9.13 -12.95
C ASN A 140 -17.02 8.52 -14.17
N SER A 141 -15.70 8.37 -14.13
CA SER A 141 -14.93 7.61 -15.13
C SER A 141 -14.70 6.17 -14.67
N VAL A 142 -14.90 5.23 -15.59
CA VAL A 142 -14.64 3.80 -15.38
C VAL A 142 -13.23 3.47 -15.88
N ILE A 143 -12.32 3.15 -14.96
CA ILE A 143 -10.97 2.71 -15.31
C ILE A 143 -10.93 1.19 -15.21
N LYS A 144 -10.82 0.52 -16.36
CA LYS A 144 -10.61 -0.93 -16.40
C LYS A 144 -9.15 -1.25 -16.11
N ARG A 145 -8.90 -2.14 -15.16
CA ARG A 145 -7.54 -2.61 -14.90
C ARG A 145 -7.11 -3.57 -16.01
N GLY A 146 -5.86 -3.40 -16.47
CA GLY A 146 -5.27 -4.33 -17.43
C GLY A 146 -5.09 -5.72 -16.85
N SER A 147 -4.88 -6.71 -17.71
CA SER A 147 -4.58 -8.10 -17.30
C SER A 147 -3.30 -8.22 -16.47
N ARG A 148 -2.40 -7.23 -16.58
CA ARG A 148 -1.10 -7.22 -15.93
C ARG A 148 -0.73 -5.82 -15.46
N ARG A 149 -0.27 -5.72 -14.21
CA ARG A 149 0.43 -4.57 -13.63
C ARG A 149 1.69 -5.07 -12.95
N VAL A 150 2.80 -4.36 -13.13
CA VAL A 150 4.05 -4.61 -12.40
C VAL A 150 4.43 -3.33 -11.67
N SER A 151 4.86 -3.44 -10.41
CA SER A 151 5.46 -2.30 -9.71
C SER A 151 6.76 -2.67 -9.06
N PHE A 152 7.74 -1.79 -9.17
CA PHE A 152 9.02 -1.89 -8.48
C PHE A 152 8.99 -0.93 -7.30
N THR A 153 9.12 -1.46 -6.10
CA THR A 153 9.14 -0.64 -4.89
C THR A 153 10.55 -0.60 -4.32
N PHE A 154 11.14 0.59 -4.32
CA PHE A 154 12.50 0.84 -3.84
C PHE A 154 12.42 1.43 -2.44
N ARG A 155 13.20 0.87 -1.54
CA ARG A 155 13.28 1.25 -0.13
C ARG A 155 14.71 1.15 0.32
N LYS A 156 15.15 2.08 1.16
CA LYS A 156 16.44 1.99 1.85
C LYS A 156 16.22 1.35 3.22
N VAL A 157 16.95 0.26 3.48
CA VAL A 157 16.91 -0.42 4.77
C VAL A 157 17.49 0.49 5.84
N ARG A 158 16.80 0.58 6.97
CA ARG A 158 17.20 1.36 8.13
C ARG A 158 18.16 0.54 9.01
N THR A 159 19.19 1.18 9.55
CA THR A 159 20.23 0.54 10.37
C THR A 159 20.12 0.83 11.88
N GLY A 160 19.21 1.70 12.30
CA GLY A 160 18.98 2.06 13.71
C GLY A 160 17.51 2.31 14.01
N PRO A 161 17.15 2.75 15.23
CA PRO A 161 15.76 2.99 15.59
C PRO A 161 15.13 4.09 14.73
N CYS A 162 13.81 3.99 14.51
CA CYS A 162 13.06 5.03 13.83
C CYS A 162 12.83 6.22 14.77
N LYS A 163 13.06 7.43 14.27
CA LYS A 163 12.87 8.71 14.99
C LYS A 163 11.83 9.61 14.29
N CYS A 164 10.78 9.02 13.73
CA CYS A 164 9.74 9.77 13.03
C CYS A 164 8.86 10.57 14.00
N GLU A 165 8.21 11.61 13.48
CA GLU A 165 7.25 12.46 14.21
C GLU A 165 5.87 11.78 14.41
N PHE A 166 5.75 10.50 14.05
CA PHE A 166 4.50 9.73 14.05
C PHE A 166 4.58 8.51 14.98
N PRO A 167 4.79 8.72 16.29
CA PRO A 167 5.14 7.65 17.19
C PRO A 167 3.94 6.78 17.61
N GLN A 168 2.71 7.15 17.21
CA GLN A 168 1.49 6.35 17.36
C GLN A 168 1.38 5.23 16.31
N TYR A 169 2.10 5.35 15.19
CA TYR A 169 2.15 4.34 14.13
C TYR A 169 3.49 3.59 14.09
N CYS A 170 4.44 3.97 14.94
CA CYS A 170 5.82 3.50 14.88
C CYS A 170 6.04 2.21 15.67
N ASP A 171 6.60 1.19 15.02
CA ASP A 171 6.95 -0.11 15.62
C ASP A 171 8.34 -0.12 16.28
N SER A 172 9.15 0.93 16.11
CA SER A 172 10.48 1.02 16.71
C SER A 172 10.37 1.20 18.23
N PRO A 173 11.16 0.47 19.04
CA PRO A 173 11.24 0.73 20.49
C PRO A 173 11.71 2.17 20.73
N ARG A 174 11.12 2.82 21.74
CA ARG A 174 11.50 4.16 22.20
C ARG A 174 12.61 4.08 23.23
#